data_AF-A0A9P8LFE5-F1
#
_entry.id   AF-A0A9P8LFE5-F1
#
_cell.length_a   1.000
_cell.length_b   1.000
_cell.length_c   1.000
_cell.angle_alpha   90.00
_cell.angle_beta   90.00
_cell.angle_gamma   90.00
#
_symmetry.space_group_name_H-M   'P 1'
#
loop_
_entity.id
_entity.type
_entity.pdbx_description
1 polymer ?
#
loop_
_entity_poly.entity_id
_entity_poly.type
_entity_poly.pdbx_seq_one_letter_code
_entity_poly.pdbx_strand_id
1 'polypeptide(L)'
;MSRATVPRNVHFLDGENNEVLGFWQNGSVTWNQMAEWMHITITLPSTQFAVFRCLESGDPQDPVTNHGPSIDLPGNNDAVDPGYYALLSANGEPLDITITEERAIPRSISYNLSNPDPRWRSGQWSQRIEDDFPDVGDSKIHSVQNGILLLSHAHTYFDKYMIAINPDDNFKITSFVEDYLGFDGRYMAHSNYPQRYQPLRSLLKYHFRMAVLCNMKGRGPEYSWDEDIPPGMDPVAEISNSEEGKLRFELIMAERLNSFVE
;
A
#
# COMPACT_ATOMS: atom_id res chain seq x y z
N MET A 1 -11.73 -20.27 -9.29
CA MET A 1 -10.83 -20.10 -8.13
C MET A 1 -11.60 -19.38 -7.02
N SER A 2 -11.26 -19.51 -5.74
CA SER A 2 -12.00 -18.84 -4.66
C SER A 2 -11.56 -17.38 -4.51
N ARG A 3 -12.51 -16.50 -4.18
CA ARG A 3 -12.30 -15.07 -3.86
C ARG A 3 -11.27 -14.86 -2.75
N ALA A 4 -10.75 -13.62 -2.65
CA ALA A 4 -9.83 -13.24 -1.59
C ALA A 4 -10.43 -13.52 -0.18
N THR A 5 -9.57 -13.95 0.75
CA THR A 5 -9.93 -14.23 2.15
C THR A 5 -9.92 -12.99 3.05
N VAL A 6 -9.46 -11.83 2.55
CA VAL A 6 -9.52 -10.53 3.25
C VAL A 6 -10.89 -9.91 3.05
N PRO A 7 -11.49 -9.31 4.09
CA PRO A 7 -12.63 -8.43 3.91
C PRO A 7 -12.34 -7.33 2.90
N ARG A 8 -13.07 -7.33 1.79
CA ARG A 8 -13.04 -6.33 0.71
C ARG A 8 -14.47 -6.03 0.30
N ASN A 9 -14.70 -4.83 -0.20
CA ASN A 9 -16.00 -4.44 -0.74
C ASN A 9 -15.91 -3.85 -2.14
N VAL A 10 -14.70 -3.61 -2.66
CA VAL A 10 -14.42 -3.31 -4.07
C VAL A 10 -13.51 -4.40 -4.62
N HIS A 11 -13.91 -4.97 -5.75
CA HIS A 11 -13.21 -6.10 -6.38
C HIS A 11 -13.01 -5.81 -7.86
N PHE A 12 -11.81 -6.12 -8.36
CA PHE A 12 -11.44 -6.02 -9.76
C PHE A 12 -11.14 -7.40 -10.33
N LEU A 13 -11.80 -7.74 -11.42
CA LEU A 13 -11.80 -9.05 -12.05
C LEU A 13 -11.11 -8.98 -13.40
N ASP A 14 -10.39 -10.04 -13.77
CA ASP A 14 -9.92 -10.22 -15.14
C ASP A 14 -11.02 -10.76 -16.07
N GLY A 15 -10.70 -10.94 -17.36
CA GLY A 15 -11.63 -11.50 -18.34
C GLY A 15 -11.99 -12.98 -18.12
N GLU A 16 -11.33 -13.67 -17.18
CA GLU A 16 -11.64 -15.05 -16.78
C GLU A 16 -12.44 -15.11 -15.47
N ASN A 17 -12.90 -13.95 -14.98
CA ASN A 17 -13.63 -13.81 -13.71
C ASN A 17 -12.79 -14.18 -12.47
N ASN A 18 -11.46 -14.04 -12.54
CA ASN A 18 -10.59 -14.13 -11.36
C ASN A 18 -10.42 -12.74 -10.74
N GLU A 19 -10.50 -12.65 -9.41
CA GLU A 19 -10.16 -11.42 -8.70
C GLU A 19 -8.64 -11.19 -8.75
N VAL A 20 -8.22 -10.11 -9.41
CA VAL A 20 -6.81 -9.72 -9.53
C VAL A 20 -6.43 -8.62 -8.55
N LEU A 21 -7.36 -7.71 -8.26
CA LEU A 21 -7.19 -6.64 -7.27
C LEU A 21 -8.48 -6.46 -6.47
N GLY A 22 -8.36 -5.84 -5.30
CA GLY A 22 -9.51 -5.42 -4.52
C GLY A 22 -9.07 -4.71 -3.25
N PHE A 23 -9.95 -3.91 -2.66
CA PHE A 23 -9.66 -3.17 -1.44
C PHE A 23 -10.95 -2.91 -0.65
N TRP A 24 -10.80 -2.37 0.56
CA TRP A 24 -11.93 -1.86 1.32
C TRP A 24 -12.09 -0.35 1.12
N GLN A 25 -13.24 0.04 0.60
CA GLN A 25 -13.68 1.42 0.44
C GLN A 25 -14.52 1.86 1.65
N ASN A 26 -14.21 3.02 2.22
CA ASN A 26 -15.02 3.69 3.24
C ASN A 26 -15.77 4.94 2.73
N GLY A 27 -15.59 5.28 1.46
CA GLY A 27 -16.29 6.34 0.75
C GLY A 27 -15.39 7.50 0.33
N SER A 28 -14.14 7.56 0.79
CA SER A 28 -13.24 8.67 0.42
C SER A 28 -12.43 8.42 -0.84
N VAL A 29 -12.22 7.17 -1.28
CA VAL A 29 -11.34 6.87 -2.43
C VAL A 29 -12.08 7.18 -3.73
N THR A 30 -11.48 8.03 -4.56
CA THR A 30 -12.02 8.45 -5.86
C THR A 30 -11.41 7.65 -7.02
N TRP A 31 -12.02 7.71 -8.21
CA TRP A 31 -11.46 7.09 -9.42
C TRP A 31 -10.10 7.67 -9.83
N ASN A 32 -9.86 8.96 -9.59
CA ASN A 32 -8.58 9.59 -9.82
C ASN A 32 -7.49 9.00 -8.91
N GLN A 33 -7.81 8.73 -7.65
CA GLN A 33 -6.89 8.05 -6.71
C GLN A 33 -6.73 6.57 -7.08
N MET A 34 -7.81 5.92 -7.53
CA MET A 34 -7.77 4.55 -8.03
C MET A 34 -6.81 4.43 -9.23
N ALA A 35 -6.74 5.42 -10.12
CA ALA A 35 -5.78 5.44 -11.22
C ALA A 35 -4.32 5.39 -10.72
N GLU A 36 -3.99 6.17 -9.68
CA GLU A 36 -2.66 6.13 -9.05
C GLU A 36 -2.36 4.75 -8.47
N TRP A 37 -3.34 4.13 -7.81
CA TRP A 37 -3.15 2.84 -7.17
C TRP A 37 -2.98 1.72 -8.19
N MET A 38 -3.78 1.74 -9.27
CA MET A 38 -3.62 0.82 -10.39
C MET A 38 -2.25 0.96 -11.05
N HIS A 39 -1.70 2.17 -11.15
CA HIS A 39 -0.34 2.37 -11.65
C HIS A 39 0.74 1.78 -10.72
N ILE A 40 0.46 1.67 -9.42
CA ILE A 40 1.35 0.99 -8.47
C ILE A 40 1.28 -0.54 -8.65
N THR A 41 0.09 -1.08 -8.91
CA THR A 41 -0.16 -2.54 -8.85
C THR A 41 -0.14 -3.25 -10.20
N ILE A 42 -0.51 -2.59 -11.30
CA ILE A 42 -0.62 -3.17 -12.63
C ILE A 42 0.61 -2.74 -13.45
N THR A 43 1.27 -3.69 -14.10
CA THR A 43 2.46 -3.40 -14.93
C THR A 43 2.10 -2.97 -16.35
N LEU A 44 0.90 -3.34 -16.81
CA LEU A 44 0.36 -2.86 -18.08
C LEU A 44 0.14 -1.33 -18.03
N PRO A 45 0.46 -0.61 -19.13
CA PRO A 45 0.12 0.80 -19.24
C PRO A 45 -1.38 1.03 -19.06
N SER A 46 -1.75 2.10 -18.37
CA SER A 46 -3.16 2.49 -18.14
C SER A 46 -3.96 2.78 -19.41
N THR A 47 -3.29 2.93 -20.55
CA THR A 47 -3.93 3.09 -21.87
C THR A 47 -4.35 1.77 -22.51
N GLN A 48 -3.91 0.62 -21.97
CA GLN A 48 -4.19 -0.70 -22.55
C GLN A 48 -5.43 -1.36 -21.96
N PHE A 49 -5.82 -0.98 -20.73
CA PHE A 49 -7.00 -1.51 -20.05
C PHE A 49 -7.98 -0.39 -19.71
N ALA A 50 -9.23 -0.77 -19.47
CA ALA A 50 -10.30 0.07 -19.00
C ALA A 50 -11.06 -0.67 -17.89
N VAL A 51 -11.72 0.11 -17.02
CA VAL A 51 -12.48 -0.40 -15.88
C VAL A 51 -13.96 -0.32 -16.20
N PHE A 52 -14.70 -1.41 -15.97
CA PHE A 52 -16.13 -1.49 -16.24
C PHE A 52 -16.87 -1.96 -15.00
N ARG A 53 -17.97 -1.29 -14.63
CA ARG A 53 -18.80 -1.74 -13.50
C ARG A 53 -19.60 -2.98 -13.89
N CYS A 54 -19.52 -4.06 -13.12
CA CYS A 54 -20.39 -5.23 -13.32
C CYS A 54 -21.83 -4.88 -12.95
N LEU A 55 -22.80 -5.33 -13.74
CA LEU A 55 -24.23 -5.04 -13.54
C LEU A 55 -24.95 -6.14 -12.75
N GLU A 56 -24.35 -7.33 -12.64
CA GLU A 56 -24.89 -8.43 -11.86
C GLU A 56 -24.94 -8.08 -10.37
N SER A 57 -26.03 -8.50 -9.71
CA SER A 57 -26.14 -8.37 -8.26
C SER A 57 -25.30 -9.43 -7.57
N GLY A 58 -24.35 -9.02 -6.73
CA GLY A 58 -23.48 -9.96 -6.01
C GLY A 58 -22.31 -10.42 -6.85
N ASP A 59 -21.93 -11.69 -6.74
CA ASP A 59 -20.80 -12.28 -7.45
C ASP A 59 -21.09 -12.45 -8.95
N PRO A 60 -20.43 -11.71 -9.86
CA PRO A 60 -20.71 -11.81 -11.28
C PRO A 60 -20.32 -13.18 -11.81
N GLN A 61 -21.15 -13.73 -12.70
CA GLN A 61 -20.83 -14.95 -13.44
C GLN A 61 -20.19 -14.64 -14.79
N ASP A 62 -20.55 -13.49 -15.38
CA ASP A 62 -20.06 -13.05 -16.69
C ASP A 62 -19.70 -11.55 -16.67
N PRO A 63 -18.58 -11.19 -16.03
CA PRO A 63 -18.13 -9.80 -15.94
C PRO A 63 -17.70 -9.22 -17.29
N VAL A 64 -17.51 -10.05 -18.33
CA VAL A 64 -17.08 -9.63 -19.68
C VAL A 64 -18.25 -9.16 -20.52
N THR A 65 -19.43 -9.80 -20.43
CA THR A 65 -20.58 -9.37 -21.23
C THR A 65 -21.58 -8.53 -20.44
N ASN A 66 -21.62 -8.67 -19.11
CA ASN A 66 -22.62 -8.02 -18.26
C ASN A 66 -22.04 -6.87 -17.41
N HIS A 67 -21.48 -5.89 -18.11
CA HIS A 67 -20.92 -4.69 -17.51
C HIS A 67 -21.49 -3.39 -18.12
N GLY A 68 -21.39 -2.31 -17.36
CA GLY A 68 -21.77 -0.96 -17.80
C GLY A 68 -20.75 -0.33 -18.75
N PRO A 69 -20.86 0.98 -19.02
CA PRO A 69 -19.86 1.70 -19.80
C PRO A 69 -18.50 1.73 -19.08
N SER A 70 -17.43 1.99 -19.84
CA SER A 70 -16.09 2.20 -19.29
C SER A 70 -16.10 3.42 -18.36
N ILE A 71 -15.41 3.29 -17.24
CA ILE A 71 -15.22 4.35 -16.27
C ILE A 71 -13.99 5.16 -16.68
N ASP A 72 -14.17 6.47 -16.84
CA ASP A 72 -13.06 7.39 -17.05
C ASP A 72 -12.34 7.63 -15.72
N LEU A 73 -11.06 7.27 -15.64
CA LEU A 73 -10.27 7.34 -14.40
C LEU A 73 -9.62 8.71 -14.18
N PRO A 74 -8.89 9.29 -15.17
CA PRO A 74 -8.13 10.51 -14.94
C PRO A 74 -9.01 11.70 -14.58
N GLY A 75 -8.73 12.33 -13.43
CA GLY A 75 -9.47 13.52 -12.97
C GLY A 75 -10.90 13.25 -12.49
N ASN A 76 -11.34 11.99 -12.48
CA ASN A 76 -12.65 11.62 -11.96
C ASN A 76 -12.62 11.58 -10.42
N ASN A 77 -13.26 12.56 -9.80
CA ASN A 77 -13.32 12.71 -8.34
C ASN A 77 -14.55 12.06 -7.71
N ASP A 78 -15.34 11.30 -8.49
CA ASP A 78 -16.43 10.51 -7.93
C ASP A 78 -15.85 9.36 -7.11
N ALA A 79 -16.52 9.05 -6.00
CA ALA A 79 -16.13 7.95 -5.13
C ALA A 79 -16.28 6.61 -5.88
N VAL A 80 -15.35 5.68 -5.63
CA VAL A 80 -15.47 4.31 -6.13
C VAL A 80 -16.55 3.61 -5.33
N ASP A 81 -17.66 3.23 -5.96
CA ASP A 81 -18.74 2.50 -5.30
C ASP A 81 -18.33 1.06 -4.94
N PRO A 82 -18.70 0.52 -3.77
CA PRO A 82 -18.55 -0.89 -3.46
C PRO A 82 -19.18 -1.81 -4.52
N GLY A 83 -18.51 -2.89 -4.89
CA GLY A 83 -18.97 -3.94 -5.81
C GLY A 83 -17.87 -4.45 -6.75
N TYR A 84 -18.30 -5.02 -7.88
CA TYR A 84 -17.42 -5.70 -8.83
C TYR A 84 -17.16 -4.87 -10.06
N TYR A 85 -15.90 -4.91 -10.52
CA TYR A 85 -15.42 -4.21 -11.69
C TYR A 85 -14.61 -5.16 -12.56
N ALA A 86 -14.81 -5.12 -13.87
CA ALA A 86 -14.02 -5.87 -14.83
C ALA A 86 -12.87 -5.00 -15.36
N LEU A 87 -11.68 -5.57 -15.44
CA LEU A 87 -10.51 -5.01 -16.11
C LEU A 87 -10.39 -5.67 -17.48
N LEU A 88 -10.74 -4.92 -18.53
CA LEU A 88 -10.79 -5.39 -19.90
C LEU A 88 -10.01 -4.42 -20.79
N SER A 89 -9.83 -4.73 -22.07
CA SER A 89 -9.35 -3.74 -23.03
C SER A 89 -10.32 -2.57 -23.17
N ALA A 90 -9.89 -1.47 -23.79
CA ALA A 90 -10.76 -0.32 -24.07
C ALA A 90 -12.02 -0.66 -24.90
N ASN A 91 -11.99 -1.78 -25.63
CA ASN A 91 -13.13 -2.26 -26.43
C ASN A 91 -14.03 -3.26 -25.68
N GLY A 92 -13.73 -3.58 -24.41
CA GLY A 92 -14.46 -4.58 -23.63
C GLY A 92 -14.02 -6.03 -23.85
N GLU A 93 -12.96 -6.27 -24.62
CA GLU A 93 -12.42 -7.63 -24.82
C GLU A 93 -11.54 -8.07 -23.65
N PRO A 94 -11.51 -9.37 -23.30
CA PRO A 94 -10.59 -9.94 -22.31
C PRO A 94 -9.13 -9.54 -22.57
N LEU A 95 -8.42 -9.21 -21.50
CA LEU A 95 -7.02 -8.82 -21.51
C LEU A 95 -6.29 -9.54 -20.38
N ASP A 96 -5.08 -10.03 -20.63
CA ASP A 96 -4.23 -10.63 -19.60
C ASP A 96 -3.68 -9.53 -18.68
N ILE A 97 -4.28 -9.36 -17.50
CA ILE A 97 -3.89 -8.31 -16.55
C ILE A 97 -2.69 -8.76 -15.73
N THR A 98 -1.52 -8.22 -16.08
CA THR A 98 -0.29 -8.49 -15.31
C THR A 98 -0.18 -7.59 -14.07
N ILE A 99 -0.17 -8.21 -12.90
CA ILE A 99 0.06 -7.56 -11.60
C ILE A 99 1.57 -7.54 -11.30
N THR A 100 2.06 -6.48 -10.65
CA THR A 100 3.45 -6.35 -10.24
C THR A 100 3.88 -7.47 -9.29
N GLU A 101 5.10 -7.98 -9.48
CA GLU A 101 5.76 -8.91 -8.56
C GLU A 101 6.26 -8.20 -7.29
N GLU A 102 6.29 -6.86 -7.27
CA GLU A 102 6.64 -6.08 -6.09
C GLU A 102 5.67 -6.41 -4.94
N ARG A 103 6.24 -6.65 -3.75
CA ARG A 103 5.48 -6.99 -2.54
C ARG A 103 5.66 -5.92 -1.48
N ALA A 104 4.62 -5.73 -0.68
CA ALA A 104 4.71 -4.86 0.48
C ALA A 104 5.72 -5.43 1.49
N ILE A 105 6.69 -4.62 1.89
CA ILE A 105 7.72 -5.04 2.84
C ILE A 105 7.31 -4.63 4.25
N PRO A 106 7.42 -5.51 5.27
CA PRO A 106 7.19 -5.16 6.67
C PRO A 106 7.92 -3.91 7.11
N ARG A 107 7.29 -3.12 7.97
CA ARG A 107 8.03 -2.16 8.78
C ARG A 107 8.96 -2.96 9.72
N SER A 108 10.20 -2.51 9.81
CA SER A 108 11.22 -3.11 10.69
C SER A 108 11.61 -2.06 11.71
N ILE A 109 11.67 -2.44 12.99
CA ILE A 109 12.22 -1.56 14.02
C ILE A 109 13.72 -1.40 13.72
N SER A 110 14.18 -0.16 13.59
CA SER A 110 15.59 0.14 13.41
C SER A 110 16.28 0.09 14.77
N TYR A 111 16.93 -1.04 15.07
CA TYR A 111 17.63 -1.25 16.35
C TYR A 111 19.07 -0.70 16.35
N ASN A 112 19.64 -0.34 15.21
CA ASN A 112 21.08 -0.02 15.10
C ASN A 112 21.37 1.29 14.34
N LEU A 113 22.02 2.22 15.05
CA LEU A 113 22.35 3.60 14.67
C LEU A 113 23.37 3.68 13.52
N SER A 114 24.29 2.71 13.45
CA SER A 114 25.46 2.74 12.55
C SER A 114 25.30 1.91 11.29
N ASN A 115 24.23 1.11 11.19
CA ASN A 115 23.92 0.35 9.99
C ASN A 115 22.42 0.46 9.69
N PRO A 116 21.98 1.52 8.98
CA PRO A 116 20.56 1.72 8.69
C PRO A 116 20.03 0.56 7.86
N ASP A 117 18.72 0.39 7.92
CA ASP A 117 17.99 -0.59 7.11
C ASP A 117 18.43 -0.47 5.63
N PRO A 118 18.69 -1.57 4.89
CA PRO A 118 19.16 -1.48 3.50
C PRO A 118 18.24 -0.66 2.58
N ARG A 119 16.93 -0.63 2.86
CA ARG A 119 15.96 0.25 2.17
C ARG A 119 16.29 1.73 2.31
N TRP A 120 16.88 2.10 3.46
CA TRP A 120 17.32 3.46 3.70
C TRP A 120 18.45 3.87 2.75
N ARG A 121 19.36 2.95 2.49
CA ARG A 121 20.47 3.15 1.55
C ARG A 121 20.01 3.11 0.10
N SER A 122 19.27 2.07 -0.29
CA SER A 122 18.80 1.91 -1.68
C SER A 122 17.86 3.04 -2.10
N GLY A 123 16.99 3.51 -1.19
CA GLY A 123 16.14 4.68 -1.42
C GLY A 123 16.89 6.02 -1.41
N GLN A 124 18.18 6.03 -1.07
CA GLN A 124 19.04 7.22 -0.96
C GLN A 124 18.41 8.31 -0.08
N TRP A 125 17.68 7.93 0.97
CA TRP A 125 16.87 8.88 1.75
C TRP A 125 17.73 9.87 2.51
N SER A 126 18.90 9.48 3.02
CA SER A 126 19.83 10.37 3.73
C SER A 126 20.27 11.57 2.88
N GLN A 127 20.33 11.42 1.56
CA GLN A 127 20.70 12.52 0.64
C GLN A 127 19.57 13.55 0.50
N ARG A 128 18.33 13.18 0.84
CA ARG A 128 17.14 14.03 0.76
C ARG A 128 16.75 14.67 2.10
N ILE A 129 17.42 14.27 3.18
CA ILE A 129 17.21 14.88 4.51
C ILE A 129 17.91 16.24 4.56
N GLU A 130 17.12 17.26 4.85
CA GLU A 130 17.48 18.67 5.04
C GLU A 130 17.57 19.07 6.51
N ASP A 131 17.14 18.20 7.42
CA ASP A 131 17.26 18.35 8.86
C ASP A 131 18.70 18.69 9.28
N ASP A 132 18.83 19.79 10.00
CA ASP A 132 20.09 20.38 10.44
C ASP A 132 20.29 20.26 11.97
N PHE A 133 19.44 19.50 12.67
CA PHE A 133 19.67 19.22 14.09
C PHE A 133 20.99 18.45 14.30
N PRO A 134 21.79 18.81 15.32
CA PRO A 134 23.13 18.24 15.51
C PRO A 134 23.12 16.74 15.84
N ASP A 135 22.00 16.23 16.37
CA ASP A 135 21.87 14.85 16.86
C ASP A 135 21.34 13.86 15.80
N VAL A 136 21.15 14.31 14.54
CA VAL A 136 20.61 13.50 13.43
C VAL A 136 21.54 12.32 13.06
N GLY A 137 22.84 12.47 13.33
CA GLY A 137 23.88 11.48 13.04
C GLY A 137 24.18 11.29 11.56
N ASP A 138 25.29 10.61 11.24
CA ASP A 138 25.78 10.45 9.86
C ASP A 138 24.81 9.71 8.94
N SER A 139 24.07 8.74 9.47
CA SER A 139 23.07 7.98 8.72
C SER A 139 21.81 8.80 8.41
N LYS A 140 21.58 9.87 9.17
CA LYS A 140 20.36 10.69 9.20
C LYS A 140 19.06 9.95 9.47
N ILE A 141 19.13 8.72 9.96
CA ILE A 141 17.95 7.87 10.22
C ILE A 141 17.06 8.45 11.34
N HIS A 142 17.64 9.22 12.27
CA HIS A 142 16.93 9.87 13.38
C HIS A 142 16.41 11.26 13.06
N SER A 143 16.52 11.68 11.80
CA SER A 143 15.95 12.96 11.40
C SER A 143 14.47 13.03 11.75
N VAL A 144 14.04 14.21 12.20
CA VAL A 144 12.61 14.49 12.42
C VAL A 144 11.79 14.29 11.15
N GLN A 145 12.42 14.38 9.97
CA GLN A 145 11.78 14.12 8.69
C GLN A 145 11.50 12.63 8.43
N ASN A 146 12.12 11.71 9.18
CA ASN A 146 11.81 10.28 9.17
C ASN A 146 10.79 9.88 10.28
N GLY A 147 10.18 10.86 10.94
CA GLY A 147 9.24 10.65 12.04
C GLY A 147 7.90 11.32 11.82
N ILE A 148 6.84 10.69 12.32
CA ILE A 148 5.53 11.30 12.51
C ILE A 148 5.00 10.90 13.90
N LEU A 149 4.33 11.83 14.58
CA LEU A 149 3.65 11.54 15.84
C LEU A 149 2.23 11.07 15.55
N LEU A 150 1.87 9.90 16.07
CA LEU A 150 0.57 9.27 15.88
C LEU A 150 -0.08 8.93 17.22
N LEU A 151 -1.41 8.93 17.25
CA LEU A 151 -2.16 8.28 18.33
C LEU A 151 -1.80 6.80 18.36
N SER A 152 -1.78 6.18 19.54
CA SER A 152 -1.33 4.79 19.72
C SER A 152 -2.04 3.80 18.78
N HIS A 153 -3.36 3.92 18.60
CA HIS A 153 -4.10 3.05 17.67
C HIS A 153 -3.83 3.39 16.19
N ALA A 154 -3.62 4.67 15.84
CA ALA A 154 -3.23 5.07 14.49
C ALA A 154 -1.82 4.55 14.14
N HIS A 155 -0.91 4.52 15.11
CA HIS A 155 0.42 3.95 14.96
C HIS A 155 0.35 2.47 14.58
N THR A 156 -0.43 1.67 15.31
CA THR A 156 -0.66 0.24 14.99
C THR A 156 -1.20 0.05 13.57
N TYR A 157 -2.17 0.87 13.15
CA TYR A 157 -2.77 0.75 11.82
C TYR A 157 -1.78 1.19 10.73
N PHE A 158 -0.98 2.23 10.99
CA PHE A 158 0.02 2.74 10.06
C PHE A 158 1.15 1.72 9.84
N ASP A 159 1.65 1.09 10.90
CA ASP A 159 2.70 0.07 10.80
C ASP A 159 2.27 -1.18 10.04
N LYS A 160 0.98 -1.52 10.14
CA LYS A 160 0.36 -2.66 9.44
C LYS A 160 -0.16 -2.33 8.05
N TYR A 161 0.09 -1.11 7.57
CA TYR A 161 -0.43 -0.62 6.29
C TYR A 161 -1.97 -0.59 6.20
N MET A 162 -2.69 -0.63 7.31
CA MET A 162 -4.16 -0.51 7.32
C MET A 162 -4.63 0.92 7.06
N ILE A 163 -3.77 1.90 7.37
CA ILE A 163 -3.92 3.29 6.93
C ILE A 163 -2.66 3.77 6.24
N ALA A 164 -2.79 4.72 5.33
CA ALA A 164 -1.65 5.41 4.73
C ALA A 164 -1.95 6.89 4.50
N ILE A 165 -0.89 7.68 4.36
CA ILE A 165 -0.94 9.13 4.15
C ILE A 165 -0.38 9.42 2.76
N ASN A 166 -1.19 9.98 1.86
CA ASN A 166 -0.73 10.37 0.53
C ASN A 166 -0.23 11.82 0.54
N PRO A 167 1.10 12.08 0.50
CA PRO A 167 1.62 13.43 0.51
C PRO A 167 1.21 14.23 -0.75
N ASP A 168 0.91 13.56 -1.86
CA ASP A 168 0.56 14.20 -3.14
C ASP A 168 -0.93 14.55 -3.23
N ASP A 169 -1.77 13.98 -2.36
CA ASP A 169 -3.19 14.36 -2.18
C ASP A 169 -3.38 15.15 -0.87
N ASN A 170 -2.62 16.24 -0.71
CA ASN A 170 -2.68 17.12 0.45
C ASN A 170 -2.55 16.39 1.82
N PHE A 171 -1.77 15.31 1.87
CA PHE A 171 -1.62 14.45 3.05
C PHE A 171 -2.94 13.81 3.51
N LYS A 172 -3.84 13.48 2.57
CA LYS A 172 -5.05 12.72 2.85
C LYS A 172 -4.69 11.33 3.40
N ILE A 173 -5.47 10.91 4.38
CA ILE A 173 -5.41 9.61 5.03
C ILE A 173 -6.42 8.70 4.34
N THR A 174 -5.96 7.51 3.97
CA THR A 174 -6.80 6.44 3.42
C THR A 174 -6.81 5.29 4.41
N SER A 175 -8.00 4.77 4.71
CA SER A 175 -8.18 3.50 5.43
C SER A 175 -8.49 2.38 4.45
N PHE A 176 -7.69 1.33 4.49
CA PHE A 176 -7.85 0.11 3.68
C PHE A 176 -8.63 -1.00 4.41
N VAL A 177 -9.17 -0.68 5.58
CA VAL A 177 -10.05 -1.52 6.40
C VAL A 177 -11.28 -0.72 6.80
N GLU A 178 -12.29 -1.37 7.36
CA GLU A 178 -13.48 -0.69 7.87
C GLU A 178 -13.11 0.39 8.89
N ASP A 179 -13.54 1.62 8.62
CA ASP A 179 -13.06 2.81 9.32
C ASP A 179 -13.82 3.11 10.61
N TYR A 180 -13.71 2.21 11.58
CA TYR A 180 -14.33 2.37 12.90
C TYR A 180 -13.78 3.56 13.69
N LEU A 181 -12.55 4.01 13.36
CA LEU A 181 -11.85 5.08 14.06
C LEU A 181 -12.03 6.45 13.38
N GLY A 182 -12.63 6.47 12.19
CA GLY A 182 -12.97 7.67 11.45
C GLY A 182 -11.76 8.35 10.80
N PHE A 183 -10.72 7.62 10.41
CA PHE A 183 -9.52 8.14 9.77
C PHE A 183 -9.67 8.42 8.28
N ASP A 184 -10.51 7.67 7.58
CA ASP A 184 -10.61 7.72 6.13
C ASP A 184 -11.05 9.11 5.65
N GLY A 185 -10.40 9.61 4.61
CA GLY A 185 -10.70 10.92 4.03
C GLY A 185 -10.27 12.13 4.87
N ARG A 186 -9.74 11.93 6.09
CA ARG A 186 -9.12 13.02 6.86
C ARG A 186 -7.77 13.40 6.27
N TYR A 187 -7.22 14.50 6.75
CA TYR A 187 -5.90 14.98 6.35
C TYR A 187 -4.97 14.98 7.57
N MET A 188 -3.72 14.59 7.35
CA MET A 188 -2.69 14.71 8.38
C MET A 188 -2.60 16.18 8.81
N ALA A 189 -2.66 16.41 10.12
CA ALA A 189 -2.40 17.74 10.66
C ALA A 189 -0.94 18.09 10.38
N HIS A 190 -0.74 19.09 9.55
CA HIS A 190 0.58 19.54 9.16
C HIS A 190 0.86 20.91 9.76
N SER A 191 1.91 20.99 10.57
CA SER A 191 2.30 22.21 11.27
C SER A 191 3.05 23.15 10.33
N ASN A 192 2.88 24.46 10.53
CA ASN A 192 3.53 25.50 9.71
C ASN A 192 5.02 25.69 10.08
N TYR A 193 5.78 24.59 10.14
CA TYR A 193 7.22 24.60 10.31
C TYR A 193 7.94 24.69 8.96
N PRO A 194 9.22 25.09 8.91
CA PRO A 194 10.04 24.93 7.71
C PRO A 194 10.08 23.49 7.19
N GLN A 195 10.15 23.30 5.88
CA GLN A 195 10.15 21.98 5.22
C GLN A 195 11.22 21.01 5.76
N ARG A 196 12.41 21.50 6.11
CA ARG A 196 13.48 20.73 6.77
C ARG A 196 13.11 20.10 8.12
N TYR A 197 12.04 20.55 8.77
CA TYR A 197 11.54 20.01 10.04
C TYR A 197 10.18 19.32 9.89
N GLN A 198 9.80 19.01 8.65
CA GLN A 198 8.57 18.32 8.32
C GLN A 198 8.85 16.90 7.86
N PRO A 199 7.90 15.97 8.01
CA PRO A 199 8.02 14.62 7.46
C PRO A 199 8.41 14.65 5.99
N LEU A 200 9.43 13.87 5.62
CA LEU A 200 9.93 13.84 4.27
C LEU A 200 8.87 13.21 3.36
N ARG A 201 8.36 14.00 2.41
CA ARG A 201 7.30 13.57 1.48
C ARG A 201 7.61 12.24 0.79
N SER A 202 8.87 12.00 0.42
CA SER A 202 9.23 10.75 -0.27
C SER A 202 9.17 9.51 0.62
N LEU A 203 9.38 9.65 1.94
CA LEU A 203 9.21 8.54 2.90
C LEU A 203 7.73 8.21 3.09
N LEU A 204 6.88 9.23 3.21
CA LEU A 204 5.42 9.04 3.25
C LEU A 204 4.91 8.41 1.94
N LYS A 205 5.43 8.86 0.79
CA LYS A 205 5.07 8.28 -0.51
C LYS A 205 5.50 6.81 -0.64
N TYR A 206 6.67 6.46 -0.12
CA TYR A 206 7.11 5.07 -0.08
C TYR A 206 6.20 4.21 0.80
N HIS A 207 5.86 4.68 2.01
CA HIS A 207 4.89 4.00 2.89
C HIS A 207 3.53 3.83 2.22
N PHE A 208 3.02 4.88 1.57
CA PHE A 208 1.77 4.85 0.82
C PHE A 208 1.79 3.78 -0.29
N ARG A 209 2.89 3.70 -1.07
CA ARG A 209 3.06 2.65 -2.08
C ARG A 209 2.98 1.25 -1.47
N MET A 210 3.68 1.02 -0.36
CA MET A 210 3.64 -0.28 0.33
C MET A 210 2.23 -0.61 0.82
N ALA A 211 1.48 0.38 1.30
CA ALA A 211 0.11 0.17 1.73
C ALA A 211 -0.84 -0.17 0.59
N VAL A 212 -0.71 0.52 -0.55
CA VAL A 212 -1.45 0.16 -1.76
C VAL A 212 -1.13 -1.28 -2.18
N LEU A 213 0.15 -1.65 -2.28
CA LEU A 213 0.54 -3.03 -2.64
C LEU A 213 -0.03 -4.08 -1.68
N CYS A 214 0.05 -3.81 -0.37
CA CYS A 214 -0.41 -4.71 0.69
C CYS A 214 -1.91 -4.97 0.62
N ASN A 215 -2.70 -3.92 0.34
CA ASN A 215 -4.15 -4.00 0.45
C ASN A 215 -4.83 -4.32 -0.88
N MET A 216 -4.21 -3.99 -2.01
CA MET A 216 -4.81 -4.13 -3.33
C MET A 216 -4.62 -5.50 -3.98
N LYS A 217 -3.46 -6.13 -3.85
CA LYS A 217 -3.13 -7.36 -4.59
C LYS A 217 -3.97 -8.54 -4.10
N GLY A 218 -4.56 -9.32 -5.02
CA GLY A 218 -5.51 -10.38 -4.68
C GLY A 218 -4.89 -11.77 -4.55
N ARG A 219 -4.60 -12.22 -3.31
CA ARG A 219 -4.65 -13.65 -2.86
C ARG A 219 -4.89 -13.84 -1.35
N GLY A 220 -5.55 -12.88 -0.70
CA GLY A 220 -5.63 -12.82 0.77
C GLY A 220 -4.74 -11.71 1.30
N PRO A 221 -4.64 -11.52 2.63
CA PRO A 221 -3.63 -10.63 3.15
C PRO A 221 -2.36 -11.35 2.77
N GLU A 222 -1.49 -10.74 1.95
CA GLU A 222 -0.17 -11.36 1.77
C GLU A 222 0.44 -11.56 3.18
N TYR A 223 0.04 -10.74 4.17
CA TYR A 223 0.62 -10.73 5.50
C TYR A 223 -0.33 -10.24 6.61
N SER A 224 -0.40 -10.98 7.71
CA SER A 224 -0.79 -10.42 9.02
C SER A 224 0.50 -10.00 9.72
N TRP A 225 0.86 -8.72 9.62
CA TRP A 225 2.06 -8.18 10.27
C TRP A 225 1.79 -7.83 11.73
N ASP A 226 1.52 -8.83 12.56
CA ASP A 226 1.68 -8.79 14.02
C ASP A 226 2.51 -10.05 14.34
N GLU A 227 3.61 -9.99 15.08
CA GLU A 227 3.71 -9.36 16.39
C GLU A 227 4.95 -8.46 16.49
N ASP A 228 4.82 -7.35 17.21
CA ASP A 228 5.98 -6.77 17.90
C ASP A 228 6.53 -7.85 18.82
N ILE A 229 7.66 -8.46 18.48
CA ILE A 229 8.32 -9.46 19.32
C ILE A 229 8.49 -8.84 20.71
N PRO A 230 7.75 -9.30 21.73
CA PRO A 230 7.78 -8.66 23.03
C PRO A 230 9.22 -8.64 23.56
N PRO A 231 9.65 -7.59 24.27
CA PRO A 231 10.98 -7.55 24.85
C PRO A 231 11.27 -8.81 25.68
N GLY A 232 12.21 -9.65 25.22
CA GLY A 232 12.58 -10.91 25.87
C GLY A 232 12.18 -12.20 25.13
N MET A 233 11.43 -12.12 24.02
CA MET A 233 11.20 -13.27 23.14
C MET A 233 12.33 -13.45 22.12
N ASP A 234 12.64 -14.72 21.77
CA ASP A 234 13.66 -15.06 20.78
C ASP A 234 13.14 -14.79 19.36
N PRO A 235 13.69 -13.79 18.65
CA PRO A 235 13.24 -13.43 17.31
C PRO A 235 13.36 -14.56 16.29
N VAL A 236 14.34 -15.44 16.47
CA VAL A 236 14.60 -16.56 15.55
C VAL A 236 13.56 -17.68 15.75
N ALA A 237 13.13 -17.89 16.99
CA ALA A 237 12.10 -18.87 17.30
C ALA A 237 10.73 -18.46 16.71
N GLU A 238 10.36 -17.19 16.78
CA GLU A 238 9.11 -16.69 16.20
C GLU A 238 9.13 -16.76 14.67
N ILE A 239 10.24 -16.34 14.04
CA ILE A 239 10.46 -16.48 12.59
C ILE A 239 10.34 -17.93 12.13
N SER A 240 10.82 -18.90 12.92
CA SER A 240 10.81 -20.32 12.54
C SER A 240 9.44 -20.99 12.73
N ASN A 241 8.63 -20.50 13.67
CA ASN A 241 7.39 -21.16 14.11
C ASN A 241 6.13 -20.64 13.41
N SER A 242 6.11 -19.45 12.82
CA SER A 242 4.99 -18.93 12.03
C SER A 242 5.28 -18.89 10.53
N GLU A 243 4.26 -19.04 9.70
CA GLU A 243 4.40 -18.97 8.24
C GLU A 243 4.68 -17.51 7.81
N GLU A 244 4.09 -16.56 8.52
CA GLU A 244 4.31 -15.12 8.41
C GLU A 244 5.74 -14.73 8.79
N GLY A 245 6.30 -15.34 9.84
CA GLY A 245 7.68 -15.15 10.29
C GLY A 245 8.69 -15.62 9.24
N LYS A 246 8.44 -16.78 8.62
CA LYS A 246 9.24 -17.30 7.50
C LYS A 246 9.18 -16.38 6.29
N LEU A 247 7.98 -15.96 5.89
CA LEU A 247 7.80 -15.03 4.78
C LEU A 247 8.48 -13.68 5.04
N ARG A 248 8.36 -13.13 6.26
CA ARG A 248 9.09 -11.93 6.69
C ARG A 248 10.59 -12.10 6.53
N PHE A 249 11.13 -13.22 6.99
CA PHE A 249 12.55 -13.53 6.88
C PHE A 249 12.99 -13.64 5.41
N GLU A 250 12.24 -14.36 4.57
CA GLU A 250 12.54 -14.52 3.15
C GLU A 250 12.55 -13.18 2.41
N LEU A 251 11.54 -12.33 2.62
CA LEU A 251 11.45 -11.01 1.98
C LEU A 251 12.58 -10.10 2.40
N ILE A 252 12.84 -10.01 3.71
CA ILE A 252 13.96 -9.21 4.23
C ILE A 252 15.27 -9.77 3.67
N MET A 253 15.49 -11.08 3.67
CA MET A 253 16.72 -11.67 3.16
C MET A 253 16.93 -11.44 1.66
N ALA A 254 15.89 -11.62 0.84
CA ALA A 254 15.94 -11.36 -0.60
C ALA A 254 16.29 -9.88 -0.87
N GLU A 255 15.66 -8.97 -0.14
CA GLU A 255 15.91 -7.53 -0.24
C GLU A 255 17.35 -7.18 0.17
N ARG A 256 17.83 -7.72 1.30
CA ARG A 256 19.21 -7.53 1.76
C ARG A 256 20.22 -8.08 0.76
N LEU A 257 19.99 -9.28 0.22
CA LEU A 257 20.88 -9.91 -0.76
C LEU A 257 20.95 -9.10 -2.05
N ASN A 258 19.81 -8.62 -2.55
CA ASN A 258 19.77 -7.75 -3.73
C ASN A 258 20.57 -6.46 -3.50
N SER A 259 20.54 -5.89 -2.29
CA SER A 259 21.33 -4.70 -1.96
C SER A 259 22.86 -4.90 -1.95
N PHE A 260 23.36 -6.14 -2.06
CA PHE A 260 24.79 -6.45 -2.20
C PHE A 260 25.23 -6.72 -3.64
N VAL A 261 24.28 -6.81 -4.59
CA VAL A 261 24.56 -7.16 -6.00
C VAL A 261 24.57 -5.90 -6.89
N GLU A 262 24.16 -4.74 -6.37
CA GLU A 262 24.28 -3.40 -6.97
C GLU A 262 25.45 -2.61 -6.38
#